data_AF-A0A511ATC5-F1
#
_entry.id   AF-A0A511ATC5-F1
#
_cell.length_a   1.000
_cell.length_b   1.000
_cell.length_c   1.000
_cell.angle_alpha   90.00
_cell.angle_beta   90.00
_cell.angle_gamma   90.00
#
_symmetry.space_group_name_H-M   'P 1'
#
loop_
_entity.id
_entity.type
_entity.pdbx_description
1 polymer ?
#
loop_
_entity_poly.entity_id
_entity_poly.type
_entity_poly.pdbx_seq_one_letter_code
_entity_poly.pdbx_strand_id
1 'polypeptide(L)'
;MSSNKNDTGFIILESLVSISILAFFVSVVLPFSMEMLIIRSKEKQDVELNRFLYESALFYDSDKPENKIYHSGNVSAHSIETNQSIHIYMDKEKVSGIDYISAEWNLK
;
A
#
# COMPACT_ATOMS: atom_id res chain seq x y z
N MET A 1 13.89 30.92 49.14
CA MET A 1 13.81 29.49 48.77
C MET A 1 15.16 29.04 48.27
N SER A 2 15.88 28.21 49.03
CA SER A 2 17.06 27.51 48.54
C SER A 2 16.58 26.31 47.73
N SER A 3 16.61 26.40 46.39
CA SER A 3 16.39 25.23 45.54
C SER A 3 17.45 24.20 45.87
N ASN A 4 17.03 23.03 46.35
CA ASN A 4 17.93 21.95 46.73
C ASN A 4 18.60 21.48 45.43
N LYS A 5 19.93 21.64 45.29
CA LYS A 5 20.67 21.32 44.06
C LYS A 5 20.38 19.91 43.54
N ASN A 6 20.02 18.99 44.44
CA ASN A 6 19.67 17.61 44.12
C ASN A 6 18.38 17.50 43.30
N ASP A 7 17.36 18.31 43.58
CA ASP A 7 16.07 18.27 42.88
C ASP A 7 16.23 18.80 41.45
N THR A 8 17.04 19.85 41.28
CA THR A 8 17.35 20.40 39.95
C THR A 8 18.13 19.39 39.11
N GLY A 9 19.08 18.66 39.71
CA GLY A 9 19.85 17.62 39.01
C GLY A 9 18.99 16.44 38.57
N PHE A 10 18.02 16.03 39.41
CA PHE A 10 17.08 14.97 39.09
C PHE A 10 16.17 15.34 37.90
N ILE A 11 15.62 16.55 37.90
CA ILE A 11 14.75 17.05 36.82
C ILE A 11 15.50 17.09 35.47
N ILE A 12 16.76 17.51 35.48
CA ILE A 12 17.59 17.54 34.26
C ILE A 12 17.82 16.13 33.72
N LEU A 13 18.14 15.17 34.61
CA LEU A 13 18.36 13.77 34.22
C LEU A 13 17.09 13.17 33.61
N GLU A 14 15.95 13.36 34.26
CA GLU A 14 14.64 12.87 33.78
C GLU A 14 14.28 13.48 32.42
N SER A 15 14.54 14.77 32.23
CA SER A 15 14.33 15.44 30.95
C SER A 15 15.20 14.85 29.85
N LEU A 16 16.47 14.56 30.15
CA LEU A 16 17.43 14.01 29.20
C LEU A 16 17.09 12.57 28.80
N VAL A 17 16.62 11.76 29.76
CA VAL A 17 16.07 10.42 29.50
C VAL A 17 14.80 10.51 28.66
N SER A 18 13.89 11.43 28.97
CA SER A 18 12.66 11.62 28.20
C SER A 18 12.92 12.04 26.76
N ILE A 19 13.87 12.97 26.55
CA ILE A 19 14.27 13.42 25.21
C ILE A 19 14.94 12.30 24.42
N SER A 20 15.78 11.49 25.05
CA SER A 20 16.44 10.35 24.37
C SER A 20 15.43 9.27 23.96
N ILE A 21 14.44 8.97 24.80
CA ILE A 21 13.33 8.07 24.44
C ILE A 21 12.53 8.66 23.27
N LEU A 22 12.19 9.94 23.33
CA LEU A 22 11.44 10.61 22.26
C LEU A 22 12.22 10.59 20.94
N ALA A 23 13.52 10.89 20.99
CA ALA A 23 14.39 10.86 19.82
C ALA A 23 14.47 9.46 19.21
N PHE A 24 14.60 8.42 20.03
CA PHE A 24 14.56 7.03 19.57
C PHE A 24 13.22 6.69 18.93
N PHE A 25 12.10 7.13 19.53
CA PHE A 25 10.78 6.84 19.01
C PHE A 25 10.55 7.47 17.63
N VAL A 26 10.94 8.74 17.47
CA VAL A 26 10.78 9.47 16.20
C VAL A 26 11.73 8.97 15.12
N SER A 27 12.96 8.60 15.49
CA SER A 27 13.98 8.19 14.51
C SER A 27 13.94 6.72 14.11
N VAL A 28 13.40 5.84 14.96
CA VAL A 28 13.42 4.39 14.73
C VAL A 28 12.01 3.82 14.68
N VAL A 29 11.23 4.00 15.75
CA VAL A 29 9.94 3.30 15.89
C VAL A 29 8.92 3.79 14.86
N LEU A 30 8.83 5.11 14.70
CA LEU A 30 7.90 5.74 13.77
C LEU A 30 8.17 5.36 12.30
N PRO A 31 9.39 5.53 11.75
CA PRO A 31 9.66 5.15 10.37
C PRO A 31 9.46 3.65 10.13
N PHE A 32 9.92 2.79 11.05
CA PHE A 32 9.70 1.35 10.96
C PHE A 32 8.21 0.98 10.88
N SER A 33 7.39 1.61 11.72
CA SER A 33 5.94 1.35 11.74
C SER A 33 5.27 1.82 10.44
N MET A 34 5.67 2.98 9.92
CA MET A 34 5.15 3.50 8.65
C MET A 34 5.55 2.62 7.47
N GLU A 35 6.80 2.15 7.42
CA GLU A 35 7.28 1.25 6.38
C GLU A 35 6.50 -0.07 6.37
N MET A 36 6.25 -0.66 7.55
CA MET A 36 5.40 -1.85 7.68
C MET A 36 3.97 -1.64 7.19
N LEU A 37 3.36 -0.48 7.45
CA LEU A 37 2.02 -0.15 6.95
C LEU A 37 2.02 0.00 5.42
N ILE A 38 3.04 0.64 4.86
CA ILE A 38 3.18 0.81 3.41
C ILE A 38 3.35 -0.55 2.72
N ILE A 39 4.20 -1.43 3.26
CA ILE A 39 4.42 -2.78 2.72
C ILE A 39 3.10 -3.57 2.72
N ARG A 40 2.37 -3.59 3.85
CA ARG A 40 1.07 -4.27 3.93
C ARG A 40 0.04 -3.70 2.96
N SER A 41 0.03 -2.38 2.76
CA SER A 41 -0.87 -1.75 1.80
C SER A 41 -0.55 -2.21 0.37
N LYS A 42 0.74 -2.31 0.03
CA LYS A 42 1.19 -2.77 -1.28
C LYS A 42 0.85 -4.24 -1.51
N GLU A 43 1.15 -5.11 -0.55
CA GLU A 43 0.81 -6.54 -0.64
C GLU A 43 -0.71 -6.75 -0.81
N LYS A 44 -1.52 -5.97 -0.09
CA LYS A 44 -2.98 -6.02 -0.26
C LYS A 44 -3.40 -5.62 -1.68
N GLN A 45 -2.82 -4.56 -2.23
CA GLN A 45 -3.11 -4.14 -3.61
C GLN A 45 -2.70 -5.22 -4.62
N ASP A 46 -1.55 -5.85 -4.45
CA ASP A 46 -1.08 -6.92 -5.33
C ASP A 46 -2.00 -8.15 -5.28
N VAL A 47 -2.49 -8.52 -4.09
CA VAL A 47 -3.45 -9.62 -3.94
C VAL A 47 -4.78 -9.31 -4.63
N GLU A 48 -5.30 -8.09 -4.48
CA GLU A 48 -6.55 -7.68 -5.13
C GLU A 48 -6.40 -7.60 -6.65
N LEU A 49 -5.28 -7.09 -7.16
CA LEU A 49 -4.98 -7.06 -8.60
C LEU A 49 -4.98 -8.48 -9.19
N ASN A 50 -4.31 -9.43 -8.53
CA ASN A 50 -4.29 -10.82 -8.96
C ASN A 50 -5.69 -11.45 -8.94
N ARG A 51 -6.52 -11.10 -7.95
CA ARG A 51 -7.91 -11.55 -7.90
C ARG A 51 -8.72 -11.00 -9.08
N PHE A 52 -8.58 -9.71 -9.39
CA PHE A 52 -9.24 -9.11 -10.54
C PHE A 52 -8.78 -9.72 -11.86
N LEU A 53 -7.48 -9.98 -12.02
CA LEU A 53 -6.95 -10.68 -13.20
C LEU A 53 -7.56 -12.07 -13.36
N TYR A 54 -7.65 -12.83 -12.27
CA TYR A 54 -8.28 -14.14 -12.27
C TYR A 54 -9.76 -14.07 -12.63
N GLU A 55 -10.52 -13.15 -12.02
CA GLU A 55 -11.94 -12.95 -12.32
C GLU A 55 -12.16 -12.52 -13.77
N SER A 56 -11.39 -11.54 -14.28
CA SER A 56 -11.47 -11.11 -15.68
C SER A 56 -11.13 -12.24 -16.64
N ALA A 57 -10.09 -13.05 -16.35
CA ALA A 57 -9.71 -14.17 -17.20
C ALA A 57 -10.79 -15.28 -17.23
N LEU A 58 -11.47 -15.53 -16.11
CA LEU A 58 -12.53 -16.53 -16.04
C LEU A 58 -13.76 -16.15 -16.87
N PHE A 59 -14.06 -14.86 -16.97
CA PHE A 59 -15.22 -14.32 -17.69
C PHE A 59 -14.83 -13.62 -19.00
N TYR A 60 -13.65 -13.93 -19.54
CA TYR A 60 -13.19 -13.37 -20.80
C TYR A 60 -13.90 -14.05 -21.97
N ASP A 61 -14.56 -13.24 -22.79
CA ASP A 61 -15.17 -13.67 -24.05
C ASP A 61 -14.53 -12.88 -25.19
N SER A 62 -13.68 -13.54 -25.98
CA SER A 62 -12.96 -12.91 -27.09
C SER A 62 -13.89 -12.42 -28.20
N ASP A 63 -15.09 -13.00 -28.31
CA ASP A 63 -16.07 -12.63 -29.34
C ASP A 63 -16.90 -11.41 -28.92
N LYS A 64 -16.91 -11.08 -27.63
CA LYS A 64 -17.63 -9.94 -27.03
C LYS A 64 -16.79 -9.30 -25.93
N PRO A 65 -15.73 -8.55 -26.28
CA PRO A 65 -14.97 -7.80 -25.30
C PRO A 65 -15.87 -6.80 -24.59
N GLU A 66 -15.97 -6.93 -23.26
CA GLU A 66 -16.77 -6.03 -22.43
C GLU A 66 -15.87 -5.27 -21.46
N ASN A 67 -16.11 -3.96 -21.34
CA ASN A 67 -15.48 -3.17 -20.29
C ASN A 67 -16.18 -3.47 -18.96
N LYS A 68 -15.45 -4.08 -18.02
CA LYS A 68 -15.98 -4.45 -16.70
C LYS A 68 -15.34 -3.62 -15.61
N ILE A 69 -16.13 -3.25 -14.60
CA ILE A 69 -15.63 -2.56 -13.41
C ILE A 69 -15.83 -3.47 -12.21
N TYR A 70 -14.72 -3.93 -11.64
CA TYR A 70 -14.69 -4.75 -10.45
C TYR A 70 -14.50 -3.85 -9.22
N HIS A 71 -15.22 -4.16 -8.14
CA HIS A 71 -15.13 -3.43 -6.88
C HIS A 71 -14.81 -4.40 -5.76
N SER A 72 -13.80 -4.07 -4.95
CA SER A 72 -13.39 -4.84 -3.78
C SER A 72 -13.15 -3.90 -2.60
N GLY A 73 -14.17 -3.74 -1.76
CA GLY A 73 -14.14 -2.74 -0.69
C GLY A 73 -13.93 -1.34 -1.25
N ASN A 74 -12.80 -0.70 -0.93
CA ASN A 74 -12.45 0.64 -1.41
C ASN A 74 -11.62 0.64 -2.70
N VAL A 75 -11.26 -0.54 -3.24
CA VAL A 75 -10.43 -0.65 -4.44
C VAL A 75 -11.33 -0.88 -5.65
N SER A 76 -11.16 -0.04 -6.67
CA SER A 76 -11.87 -0.14 -7.94
C SER A 76 -10.92 -0.54 -9.06
N ALA A 77 -11.29 -1.53 -9.87
CA ALA A 77 -10.51 -1.99 -11.01
C ALA A 77 -11.32 -1.96 -12.31
N HIS A 78 -10.76 -1.36 -13.36
CA HIS A 78 -11.33 -1.29 -14.69
C HIS A 78 -10.65 -2.30 -15.60
N SER A 79 -11.39 -3.31 -16.04
CA SER A 79 -10.96 -4.25 -17.08
C SER A 79 -11.36 -3.68 -18.44
N ILE A 80 -10.39 -3.38 -19.28
CA ILE A 80 -10.56 -3.07 -20.71
C ILE A 80 -10.15 -4.32 -21.48
N GLU A 81 -11.15 -5.04 -21.96
CA GLU A 81 -10.98 -6.26 -22.75
C GLU A 81 -10.85 -5.87 -24.23
N THR A 82 -9.86 -6.42 -24.92
CA THR A 82 -9.76 -6.41 -26.38
C THR A 82 -9.88 -7.84 -26.89
N ASN A 83 -9.94 -8.01 -28.22
CA ASN A 83 -10.03 -9.33 -28.84
C ASN A 83 -8.81 -10.25 -28.56
N GLN A 84 -7.73 -9.72 -27.96
CA GLN A 84 -6.48 -10.46 -27.73
C GLN A 84 -5.83 -10.22 -26.36
N SER A 85 -6.31 -9.23 -25.58
CA SER A 85 -5.70 -8.82 -24.32
C SER A 85 -6.72 -8.30 -23.31
N ILE A 86 -6.37 -8.38 -22.03
CA ILE A 86 -7.14 -7.80 -20.92
C ILE A 86 -6.24 -6.81 -20.18
N HIS A 87 -6.69 -5.57 -20.03
CA HIS A 87 -5.98 -4.52 -19.30
C HIS A 87 -6.76 -4.12 -18.04
N ILE A 88 -6.21 -4.37 -16.84
CA ILE A 88 -6.84 -4.00 -15.55
C ILE A 88 -6.21 -2.74 -14.91
N TYR A 89 -6.97 -1.65 -14.75
CA TYR A 89 -6.56 -0.37 -14.12
C TYR A 89 -7.14 -0.20 -12.72
N MET A 90 -6.32 0.11 -11.72
CA MET A 90 -6.74 0.21 -10.32
C MET A 90 -6.67 1.65 -9.80
N ASP A 91 -7.80 2.16 -9.28
CA ASP A 91 -8.05 3.51 -8.71
C ASP A 91 -7.59 4.73 -9.55
N LYS A 92 -8.55 5.57 -9.99
CA LYS A 92 -8.40 6.71 -10.93
C LYS A 92 -7.38 7.82 -10.56
N GLU A 93 -6.58 7.66 -9.52
CA GLU A 93 -5.41 8.50 -9.20
C GLU A 93 -4.14 7.64 -9.22
N LYS A 94 -3.09 8.16 -9.87
CA LYS A 94 -1.80 7.49 -10.11
C LYS A 94 -1.02 7.28 -8.80
N VAL A 95 -1.48 6.35 -7.96
CA VAL A 95 -0.72 5.83 -6.81
C VAL A 95 0.24 4.80 -7.35
N SER A 96 1.46 5.24 -7.69
CA SER A 96 2.60 4.39 -8.09
C SER A 96 2.25 3.35 -9.16
N GLY A 97 2.46 3.71 -10.43
CA GLY A 97 2.16 2.83 -11.56
C GLY A 97 2.80 1.45 -11.39
N ILE A 98 1.95 0.45 -11.14
CA ILE A 98 2.28 -0.94 -11.41
C ILE A 98 2.11 -1.07 -12.92
N ASP A 99 3.24 -1.08 -13.63
CA ASP A 99 3.24 -1.35 -15.07
C ASP A 99 2.59 -2.72 -15.30
N TYR A 100 1.63 -2.71 -16.22
CA TYR A 100 0.76 -3.82 -16.58
C TYR A 100 1.53 -5.10 -16.85
N ILE A 101 1.15 -6.17 -16.16
CA ILE A 101 1.42 -7.52 -16.64
C ILE A 101 0.38 -7.79 -17.73
N SER A 102 0.72 -7.48 -18.99
CA SER A 102 -0.06 -7.94 -20.14
C SER A 102 -0.03 -9.46 -20.19
N ALA A 103 -1.19 -10.11 -20.14
CA ALA A 103 -1.30 -11.53 -20.47
C ALA A 103 -1.63 -11.66 -21.96
N GLU A 104 -0.63 -12.02 -22.77
CA GLU A 104 -0.83 -12.45 -24.16
C GLU A 104 -1.01 -13.97 -24.19
N TRP A 105 -2.17 -14.44 -24.64
CA TRP A 105 -2.42 -15.86 -24.88
C TRP A 105 -2.06 -16.20 -26.32
N ASN A 106 -1.02 -17.03 -26.50
CA ASN A 106 -0.66 -17.56 -27.81
C ASN A 106 -1.61 -18.72 -28.16
N LEU A 107 -2.73 -18.39 -28.81
CA LEU A 107 -3.63 -19.38 -29.40
C LEU A 107 -2.98 -19.94 -30.65
N LYS A 108 -2.46 -21.17 -30.55
CA LYS A 108 -1.89 -21.93 -31.66
C LYS A 108 -2.85 -23.00 -32.13
#